data_AF-A0A1V4VF97-F1
#
_entry.id   AF-A0A1V4VF97-F1
#
_cell.length_a   1.000
_cell.length_b   1.000
_cell.length_c   1.000
_cell.angle_alpha   90.00
_cell.angle_beta   90.00
_cell.angle_gamma   90.00
#
_symmetry.space_group_name_H-M   'P 1'
#
loop_
_entity.id
_entity.type
_entity.pdbx_description
1 polymer ?
#
loop_
_entity_poly.entity_id
_entity_poly.type
_entity_poly.pdbx_seq_one_letter_code
_entity_poly.pdbx_strand_id
1 'polypeptide(L)'
;MKSANSERGRINTDLLDTLKIETKLWGIEITRTELKEIDPPKDVQETMNKVVKAENEKIAAIDFATAAETTADGIKRAEIKKAEGVKQAKILAAEGEAQAIQLVNEAADKYFRGNAQLLRKLEAVETALKENTKVIVPAEAELVNVIGELAGVVPVKINKREAQIEK
;
A
#
# COMPACT_ATOMS: atom_id res chain seq x y z
N MET A 1 -13.23 44.49 -8.87
CA MET A 1 -12.36 45.11 -9.91
C MET A 1 -13.05 45.28 -11.25
N LYS A 2 -13.38 44.21 -12.02
CA LYS A 2 -13.97 44.36 -13.38
C LYS A 2 -15.21 45.25 -13.45
N SER A 3 -16.15 45.10 -12.51
CA SER A 3 -17.42 45.85 -12.47
C SER A 3 -17.21 47.38 -12.45
N ALA A 4 -16.31 47.89 -11.60
CA ALA A 4 -16.07 49.33 -11.48
C ALA A 4 -15.54 49.98 -12.77
N ASN A 5 -14.82 49.23 -13.61
CA ASN A 5 -14.34 49.74 -14.90
C ASN A 5 -15.44 49.67 -15.97
N SER A 6 -16.29 48.63 -15.93
CA SER A 6 -17.47 48.50 -16.79
C SER A 6 -18.51 49.60 -16.54
N GLU A 7 -18.82 49.89 -15.26
CA GLU A 7 -19.72 50.98 -14.87
C GLU A 7 -19.19 52.36 -15.33
N ARG A 8 -17.89 52.63 -15.15
CA ARG A 8 -17.27 53.88 -15.62
C ARG A 8 -17.36 54.04 -17.14
N GLY A 9 -17.13 52.96 -17.90
CA GLY A 9 -17.29 52.95 -19.34
C GLY A 9 -18.72 53.33 -19.77
N ARG A 10 -19.74 52.73 -19.13
CA ARG A 10 -21.15 53.02 -19.41
C ARG A 10 -21.51 54.47 -19.09
N ILE A 11 -21.15 54.95 -17.90
CA ILE A 11 -21.43 56.33 -17.46
C ILE A 11 -20.74 57.36 -18.36
N ASN A 12 -19.52 57.10 -18.84
CA ASN A 12 -18.84 58.00 -19.77
C ASN A 12 -19.61 58.13 -21.09
N THR A 13 -20.10 57.02 -21.66
CA THR A 13 -20.94 57.03 -22.88
C THR A 13 -22.26 57.76 -22.65
N ASP A 14 -22.99 57.42 -21.57
CA ASP A 14 -24.27 58.05 -21.24
C ASP A 14 -24.13 59.59 -21.06
N LEU A 15 -23.03 60.04 -20.44
CA LEU A 15 -22.66 61.47 -20.33
C LEU A 15 -22.27 62.09 -21.68
N LEU A 16 -21.56 61.38 -22.54
CA LEU A 16 -21.15 61.87 -23.87
C LEU A 16 -22.37 62.17 -24.72
N ASP A 17 -23.33 61.24 -24.76
CA ASP A 17 -24.52 61.35 -25.60
C ASP A 17 -25.45 62.45 -25.09
N THR A 18 -25.65 62.54 -23.77
CA THR A 18 -26.44 63.61 -23.15
C THR A 18 -25.85 64.99 -23.45
N LEU A 19 -24.53 65.18 -23.22
CA LEU A 19 -23.89 66.48 -23.42
C LEU A 19 -23.83 66.87 -24.91
N LYS A 20 -23.60 65.91 -25.82
CA LYS A 20 -23.63 66.17 -27.28
C LYS A 20 -24.98 66.68 -27.77
N ILE A 21 -26.09 66.24 -27.18
CA ILE A 21 -27.44 66.71 -27.56
C ILE A 21 -27.60 68.17 -27.16
N GLU A 22 -27.26 68.51 -25.92
CA GLU A 22 -27.39 69.87 -25.37
C GLU A 22 -26.44 70.88 -26.04
N THR A 23 -25.16 70.54 -26.22
CA THR A 23 -24.18 71.49 -26.78
C THR A 23 -24.30 71.70 -28.29
N LYS A 24 -25.10 70.89 -28.99
CA LYS A 24 -25.35 71.02 -30.43
C LYS A 24 -25.94 72.40 -30.81
N LEU A 25 -26.77 72.97 -29.94
CA LEU A 25 -27.36 74.30 -30.13
C LEU A 25 -26.35 75.43 -29.97
N TRP A 26 -25.21 75.18 -29.31
CA TRP A 26 -24.17 76.18 -29.03
C TRP A 26 -22.96 76.06 -29.97
N GLY A 27 -22.99 75.13 -30.93
CA GLY A 27 -21.90 74.91 -31.89
C GLY A 27 -20.63 74.27 -31.30
N ILE A 28 -20.74 73.63 -30.13
CA ILE A 28 -19.59 72.99 -29.45
C ILE A 28 -19.65 71.48 -29.65
N GLU A 29 -18.61 70.93 -30.28
CA GLU A 29 -18.44 69.48 -30.48
C GLU A 29 -17.66 68.84 -29.32
N ILE A 30 -18.28 67.86 -28.64
CA ILE A 30 -17.65 67.11 -27.55
C ILE A 30 -17.14 65.77 -28.08
N THR A 31 -15.82 65.57 -28.04
CA THR A 31 -15.15 64.37 -28.55
C THR A 31 -15.05 63.25 -27.53
N ARG A 32 -14.78 63.56 -26.24
CA ARG A 32 -14.69 62.58 -25.15
C ARG A 32 -15.09 63.18 -23.81
N THR A 33 -15.82 62.40 -23.02
CA THR A 33 -16.14 62.63 -21.60
C THR A 33 -15.36 61.63 -20.75
N GLU A 34 -14.96 62.04 -19.54
CA GLU A 34 -14.33 61.15 -18.57
C GLU A 34 -14.76 61.50 -17.16
N LEU A 35 -15.42 60.54 -16.50
CA LEU A 35 -15.81 60.64 -15.10
C LEU A 35 -14.56 60.58 -14.22
N LYS A 36 -14.15 61.75 -13.71
CA LYS A 36 -12.96 61.91 -12.88
C LYS A 36 -13.10 61.15 -11.55
N GLU A 37 -13.81 61.74 -10.60
CA GLU A 37 -13.93 61.21 -9.23
C GLU A 37 -15.33 61.51 -8.69
N ILE A 38 -15.92 60.51 -8.02
CA ILE A 38 -17.13 60.65 -7.22
C ILE A 38 -16.73 60.13 -5.85
N ASP A 39 -16.78 60.98 -4.83
CA ASP A 39 -16.68 60.59 -3.43
C ASP A 39 -18.07 60.16 -2.94
N PRO A 40 -18.38 58.86 -2.80
CA PRO A 40 -19.61 58.43 -2.15
C PRO A 40 -19.59 58.89 -0.67
N PRO A 41 -20.74 59.25 -0.09
CA PRO A 41 -20.82 59.63 1.32
C PRO A 41 -20.35 58.48 2.23
N LYS A 42 -19.79 58.84 3.40
CA LYS A 42 -19.12 57.90 4.32
C LYS A 42 -19.99 56.69 4.67
N ASP A 43 -21.28 56.91 4.86
CA ASP A 43 -22.29 55.90 5.21
C ASP A 43 -22.37 54.77 4.16
N VAL A 44 -22.24 55.13 2.87
CA VAL A 44 -22.21 54.19 1.75
C VAL A 44 -20.86 53.47 1.69
N GLN A 45 -19.75 54.17 1.94
CA GLN A 45 -18.42 53.56 2.00
C GLN A 45 -18.33 52.51 3.11
N GLU A 46 -18.84 52.82 4.31
CA GLU A 46 -18.89 51.87 5.42
C GLU A 46 -19.73 50.63 5.08
N THR A 47 -20.90 50.83 4.46
CA THR A 47 -21.77 49.74 4.06
C THR A 47 -21.10 48.86 3.00
N MET A 48 -20.45 49.46 2.01
CA MET A 48 -19.70 48.75 0.98
C MET A 48 -18.52 47.97 1.59
N ASN A 49 -17.78 48.57 2.52
CA ASN A 49 -16.67 47.89 3.23
C ASN A 49 -17.17 46.72 4.08
N LYS A 50 -18.33 46.84 4.75
CA LYS A 50 -18.97 45.73 5.49
C LYS A 50 -19.36 44.58 4.56
N VAL A 51 -19.95 44.87 3.40
CA VAL A 51 -20.33 43.86 2.39
C VAL A 51 -19.10 43.16 1.80
N VAL A 52 -18.07 43.91 1.39
CA VAL A 52 -16.82 43.35 0.85
C VAL A 52 -16.10 42.51 1.90
N LYS A 53 -16.08 42.94 3.17
CA LYS A 53 -15.50 42.16 4.26
C LYS A 53 -16.25 40.83 4.46
N ALA A 54 -17.58 40.85 4.51
CA ALA A 54 -18.38 39.65 4.69
C ALA A 54 -18.23 38.65 3.52
N GLU A 55 -18.17 39.13 2.27
CA GLU A 55 -17.93 38.25 1.12
C GLU A 55 -16.50 37.68 1.13
N ASN A 56 -15.49 38.47 1.49
CA ASN A 56 -14.12 37.96 1.66
C ASN A 56 -14.01 36.91 2.78
N GLU A 57 -14.67 37.11 3.93
CA GLU A 57 -14.73 36.15 5.03
C GLU A 57 -15.42 34.84 4.60
N LYS A 58 -16.51 34.93 3.84
CA LYS A 58 -17.21 33.79 3.25
C LYS A 58 -16.34 33.02 2.25
N ILE A 59 -15.65 33.71 1.34
CA ILE A 59 -14.73 33.09 0.37
C ILE A 59 -13.58 32.38 1.12
N ALA A 60 -12.95 33.06 2.07
CA ALA A 60 -11.87 32.47 2.87
C ALA A 60 -12.33 31.22 3.67
N ALA A 61 -13.56 31.21 4.19
CA ALA A 61 -14.13 30.04 4.86
C ALA A 61 -14.37 28.85 3.89
N ILE A 62 -14.83 29.12 2.67
CA ILE A 62 -15.00 28.11 1.62
C ILE A 62 -13.64 27.55 1.21
N ASP A 63 -12.67 28.41 0.90
CA ASP A 63 -11.31 28.00 0.51
C ASP A 63 -10.64 27.14 1.59
N PHE A 64 -10.79 27.51 2.88
CA PHE A 64 -10.26 26.74 4.00
C PHE A 64 -10.94 25.36 4.14
N ALA A 65 -12.27 25.30 3.98
CA ALA A 65 -13.00 24.03 4.00
C ALA A 65 -12.57 23.11 2.85
N THR A 66 -12.43 23.64 1.63
CA THR A 66 -11.96 22.90 0.46
C THR A 66 -10.51 22.43 0.62
N ALA A 67 -9.63 23.24 1.23
CA ALA A 67 -8.26 22.85 1.52
C ALA A 67 -8.18 21.72 2.57
N ALA A 68 -9.03 21.77 3.61
CA ALA A 68 -9.13 20.73 4.62
C ALA A 68 -9.64 19.40 4.05
N GLU A 69 -10.70 19.43 3.23
CA GLU A 69 -11.22 18.26 2.51
C GLU A 69 -10.16 17.64 1.60
N THR A 70 -9.51 18.46 0.76
CA THR A 70 -8.43 18.02 -0.14
C THR A 70 -7.28 17.36 0.61
N THR A 71 -6.93 17.89 1.78
CA THR A 71 -5.87 17.33 2.65
C THR A 71 -6.29 15.98 3.23
N ALA A 72 -7.50 15.88 3.77
CA ALA A 72 -8.04 14.64 4.32
C ALA A 72 -8.13 13.52 3.26
N ASP A 73 -8.59 13.85 2.06
CA ASP A 73 -8.69 12.91 0.96
C ASP A 73 -7.30 12.51 0.42
N GLY A 74 -6.33 13.43 0.44
CA GLY A 74 -4.91 13.15 0.20
C GLY A 74 -4.32 12.14 1.18
N ILE A 75 -4.54 12.33 2.50
CA ILE A 75 -4.09 11.39 3.54
C ILE A 75 -4.73 10.01 3.35
N LYS A 76 -6.04 9.95 3.11
CA LYS A 76 -6.78 8.71 2.86
C LYS A 76 -6.21 7.95 1.65
N ARG A 77 -5.98 8.63 0.53
CA ARG A 77 -5.37 8.03 -0.68
C ARG A 77 -3.94 7.56 -0.43
N ALA A 78 -3.15 8.29 0.36
CA ALA A 78 -1.79 7.91 0.70
C ALA A 78 -1.74 6.63 1.55
N GLU A 79 -2.58 6.50 2.60
CA GLU A 79 -2.62 5.29 3.43
C GLU A 79 -3.19 4.07 2.67
N ILE A 80 -4.18 4.25 1.78
CA ILE A 80 -4.63 3.17 0.88
C ILE A 80 -3.47 2.68 0.01
N LYS A 81 -2.78 3.59 -0.70
CA LYS A 81 -1.66 3.24 -1.58
C LYS A 81 -0.50 2.56 -0.85
N LYS A 82 -0.26 2.95 0.41
CA LYS A 82 0.73 2.32 1.30
C LYS A 82 0.31 0.91 1.70
N ALA A 83 -0.96 0.70 2.07
CA ALA A 83 -1.50 -0.63 2.37
C ALA A 83 -1.49 -1.56 1.15
N GLU A 84 -1.85 -1.05 -0.03
CA GLU A 84 -1.73 -1.75 -1.32
C GLU A 84 -0.28 -2.13 -1.62
N GLY A 85 0.66 -1.20 -1.46
CA GLY A 85 2.10 -1.46 -1.64
C GLY A 85 2.62 -2.55 -0.69
N VAL A 86 2.24 -2.54 0.58
CA VAL A 86 2.59 -3.59 1.55
C VAL A 86 1.98 -4.95 1.16
N LYS A 87 0.73 -4.97 0.70
CA LYS A 87 0.08 -6.20 0.20
C LYS A 87 0.81 -6.75 -1.02
N GLN A 88 1.11 -5.91 -2.00
CA GLN A 88 1.77 -6.31 -3.24
C GLN A 88 3.23 -6.75 -3.00
N ALA A 89 3.96 -6.09 -2.10
CA ALA A 89 5.31 -6.50 -1.70
C ALA A 89 5.31 -7.89 -1.04
N LYS A 90 4.32 -8.20 -0.18
CA LYS A 90 4.18 -9.54 0.42
C LYS A 90 3.88 -10.63 -0.62
N ILE A 91 3.04 -10.31 -1.61
CA ILE A 91 2.73 -11.24 -2.71
C ILE A 91 4.00 -11.52 -3.54
N LEU A 92 4.69 -10.48 -4.00
CA LEU A 92 5.93 -10.60 -4.78
C LEU A 92 7.03 -11.35 -4.02
N ALA A 93 7.15 -11.14 -2.70
CA ALA A 93 8.09 -11.89 -1.86
C ALA A 93 7.76 -13.39 -1.81
N ALA A 94 6.48 -13.74 -1.59
CA ALA A 94 6.04 -15.13 -1.56
C ALA A 94 6.14 -15.81 -2.93
N GLU A 95 5.85 -15.10 -4.02
CA GLU A 95 6.04 -15.57 -5.40
C GLU A 95 7.52 -15.83 -5.70
N GLY A 96 8.41 -14.90 -5.31
CA GLY A 96 9.86 -15.07 -5.46
C GLY A 96 10.42 -16.25 -4.65
N GLU A 97 9.96 -16.44 -3.41
CA GLU A 97 10.32 -17.58 -2.57
C GLU A 97 9.82 -18.90 -3.18
N ALA A 98 8.56 -18.95 -3.64
CA ALA A 98 8.01 -20.12 -4.31
C ALA A 98 8.79 -20.48 -5.60
N GLN A 99 9.14 -19.49 -6.42
CA GLN A 99 9.96 -19.68 -7.62
C GLN A 99 11.38 -20.16 -7.28
N ALA A 100 12.00 -19.62 -6.22
CA ALA A 100 13.31 -20.08 -5.76
C ALA A 100 13.27 -21.53 -5.28
N ILE A 101 12.26 -21.90 -4.48
CA ILE A 101 12.03 -23.28 -4.02
C ILE A 101 11.78 -24.21 -5.22
N GLN A 102 10.98 -23.79 -6.20
CA GLN A 102 10.76 -24.58 -7.42
C GLN A 102 12.06 -24.80 -8.19
N LEU A 103 12.85 -23.74 -8.42
CA LEU A 103 14.12 -23.83 -9.15
C LEU A 103 15.12 -24.74 -8.44
N VAL A 104 15.21 -24.66 -7.10
CA VAL A 104 16.05 -25.56 -6.29
C VAL A 104 15.57 -27.01 -6.37
N ASN A 105 14.26 -27.27 -6.31
CA ASN A 105 13.71 -28.61 -6.49
C ASN A 105 13.95 -29.16 -7.90
N GLU A 106 13.75 -28.35 -8.95
CA GLU A 106 14.04 -28.75 -10.33
C GLU A 106 15.53 -29.05 -10.56
N ALA A 107 16.42 -28.26 -9.97
CA ALA A 107 17.85 -28.52 -10.00
C ALA A 107 18.20 -29.79 -9.22
N ALA A 108 17.63 -29.97 -8.03
CA ALA A 108 17.80 -31.18 -7.23
C ALA A 108 17.34 -32.42 -8.02
N ASP A 109 16.18 -32.36 -8.66
CA ASP A 109 15.68 -33.45 -9.49
C ASP A 109 16.57 -33.72 -10.71
N LYS A 110 17.08 -32.69 -11.40
CA LYS A 110 17.96 -32.88 -12.56
C LYS A 110 19.34 -33.45 -12.19
N TYR A 111 19.91 -33.05 -11.05
CA TYR A 111 21.28 -33.41 -10.67
C TYR A 111 21.42 -34.52 -9.60
N PHE A 112 20.40 -34.81 -8.79
CA PHE A 112 20.44 -35.88 -7.77
C PHE A 112 19.71 -37.17 -8.19
N ARG A 113 19.05 -37.24 -9.35
CA ARG A 113 18.43 -38.49 -9.83
C ARG A 113 19.50 -39.55 -10.14
N GLY A 114 19.49 -40.64 -9.37
CA GLY A 114 20.39 -41.78 -9.52
C GLY A 114 21.22 -42.06 -8.27
N ASN A 115 22.50 -42.39 -8.47
CA ASN A 115 23.40 -42.88 -7.39
C ASN A 115 23.55 -41.90 -6.20
N ALA A 116 23.33 -40.60 -6.38
CA ALA A 116 23.40 -39.63 -5.29
C ALA A 116 22.30 -39.86 -4.21
N GLN A 117 21.09 -40.28 -4.60
CA GLN A 117 20.04 -40.63 -3.63
C GLN A 117 20.34 -41.96 -2.93
N LEU A 118 20.94 -42.92 -3.63
CA LEU A 118 21.35 -44.20 -3.04
C LEU A 118 22.52 -44.00 -2.06
N LEU A 119 23.53 -43.21 -2.44
CA LEU A 119 24.65 -42.83 -1.59
C LEU A 119 24.17 -42.12 -0.33
N ARG A 120 23.32 -41.10 -0.46
CA ARG A 120 22.79 -40.34 0.69
C ARG A 120 21.90 -41.19 1.62
N LYS A 121 21.22 -42.22 1.08
CA LYS A 121 20.51 -43.24 1.88
C LYS A 121 21.50 -44.16 2.59
N LEU A 122 22.55 -44.62 1.92
CA LEU A 122 23.60 -45.45 2.51
C LEU A 122 24.37 -44.70 3.60
N GLU A 123 24.73 -43.43 3.38
CA GLU A 123 25.36 -42.55 4.38
C GLU A 123 24.45 -42.33 5.61
N ALA A 124 23.14 -42.12 5.40
CA ALA A 124 22.18 -41.98 6.49
C ALA A 124 22.05 -43.27 7.31
N VAL A 125 22.06 -44.43 6.64
CA VAL A 125 22.07 -45.75 7.29
C VAL A 125 23.40 -46.01 8.01
N GLU A 126 24.54 -45.69 7.39
CA GLU A 126 25.87 -45.83 8.01
C GLU A 126 26.00 -44.96 9.26
N THR A 127 25.54 -43.70 9.20
CA THR A 127 25.55 -42.78 10.34
C THR A 127 24.62 -43.27 11.45
N ALA A 128 23.42 -43.73 11.13
CA ALA A 128 22.50 -44.31 12.10
C ALA A 128 23.08 -45.58 12.76
N LEU A 129 23.78 -46.42 12.01
CA LEU A 129 24.46 -47.61 12.54
C LEU A 129 25.68 -47.25 13.39
N LYS A 130 26.47 -46.23 13.02
CA LYS A 130 27.60 -45.73 13.82
C LYS A 130 27.16 -45.19 15.19
N GLU A 131 26.07 -44.41 15.23
CA GLU A 131 25.59 -43.77 16.46
C GLU A 131 24.83 -44.76 17.39
N ASN A 132 24.01 -45.67 16.85
CA ASN A 132 23.15 -46.54 17.67
C ASN A 132 23.73 -47.92 18.03
N THR A 133 24.82 -48.40 17.40
CA THR A 133 25.31 -49.77 17.66
C THR A 133 26.19 -49.82 18.92
N LYS A 134 25.54 -49.83 20.10
CA LYS A 134 26.21 -49.95 21.39
C LYS A 134 26.52 -51.41 21.72
N VAL A 135 27.66 -51.91 21.25
CA VAL A 135 28.14 -53.27 21.53
C VAL A 135 28.53 -53.39 23.01
N ILE A 136 27.76 -54.18 23.77
CA ILE A 136 28.09 -54.55 25.15
C ILE A 136 28.84 -55.88 25.11
N VAL A 137 30.05 -55.91 25.66
CA VAL A 137 30.89 -57.12 25.75
C VAL A 137 30.95 -57.59 27.21
N PRO A 138 30.13 -58.57 27.63
CA PRO A 138 30.32 -59.25 28.90
C PRO A 138 31.48 -60.27 28.80
N ALA A 139 32.17 -60.53 29.91
CA ALA A 139 33.40 -61.33 29.90
C ALA A 139 33.20 -62.84 29.63
N GLU A 140 31.99 -63.39 29.82
CA GLU A 140 31.74 -64.84 29.72
C GLU A 140 30.50 -65.27 28.88
N ALA A 141 29.91 -64.44 28.01
CA ALA A 141 28.71 -64.85 27.24
C ALA A 141 28.61 -64.29 25.80
N GLU A 142 27.84 -64.99 24.97
CA GLU A 142 27.68 -64.79 23.52
C GLU A 142 27.37 -63.35 23.06
N LEU A 143 27.85 -63.02 21.86
CA LEU A 143 27.60 -61.76 21.15
C LEU A 143 26.13 -61.65 20.73
N VAL A 144 25.31 -60.93 21.50
CA VAL A 144 23.92 -60.60 21.16
C VAL A 144 23.82 -59.19 20.59
N ASN A 145 23.39 -59.07 19.34
CA ASN A 145 23.19 -57.77 18.69
C ASN A 145 21.77 -57.25 18.98
N VAL A 146 21.65 -56.30 19.92
CA VAL A 146 20.36 -55.81 20.45
C VAL A 146 19.71 -54.76 19.53
N ILE A 147 19.30 -55.17 18.33
CA ILE A 147 18.59 -54.31 17.36
C ILE A 147 17.06 -54.31 17.60
N GLY A 148 16.52 -55.27 18.37
CA GLY A 148 15.07 -55.49 18.49
C GLY A 148 14.31 -54.62 19.49
N GLU A 149 14.87 -54.32 20.68
CA GLU A 149 14.05 -53.86 21.82
C GLU A 149 13.60 -52.39 21.76
N LEU A 150 14.33 -51.51 21.07
CA LEU A 150 13.94 -50.11 20.87
C LEU A 150 12.92 -49.91 19.73
N ALA A 151 12.63 -50.95 18.94
CA ALA A 151 11.66 -50.90 17.83
C ALA A 151 10.24 -51.37 18.20
N GLY A 152 9.99 -51.70 19.48
CA GLY A 152 8.64 -51.97 20.01
C GLY A 152 7.95 -53.26 19.51
N VAL A 153 8.66 -54.13 18.78
CA VAL A 153 8.12 -55.42 18.32
C VAL A 153 8.38 -56.53 19.33
N VAL A 154 7.32 -56.93 20.02
CA VAL A 154 7.35 -58.01 21.03
C VAL A 154 7.69 -59.36 20.36
N PRO A 155 8.71 -60.10 20.82
CA PRO A 155 9.04 -61.41 20.26
C PRO A 155 7.98 -62.46 20.66
N VAL A 156 7.31 -63.03 19.66
CA VAL A 156 6.32 -64.10 19.85
C VAL A 156 7.04 -65.40 20.24
N LYS A 157 6.72 -65.95 21.42
CA LYS A 157 7.23 -67.25 21.86
C LYS A 157 6.58 -68.38 21.07
N ILE A 158 7.32 -68.96 20.11
CA ILE A 158 6.94 -70.23 19.48
C ILE A 158 7.30 -71.36 20.45
N ASN A 159 6.28 -71.98 21.05
CA ASN A 159 6.47 -73.09 21.98
C ASN A 159 6.67 -74.41 21.20
N LYS A 160 7.87 -74.98 21.24
CA LYS A 160 8.10 -76.38 20.90
C LYS A 160 8.11 -77.21 22.18
N ARG A 161 7.11 -78.08 22.35
CA ARG A 161 7.26 -79.29 23.15
C ARG A 161 6.98 -80.52 22.28
N GLU A 162 8.11 -81.13 21.96
CA GLU A 162 8.39 -82.52 21.62
C GLU A 162 7.25 -83.53 21.80
N ALA A 163 7.17 -84.43 20.82
CA ALA A 163 6.46 -85.69 20.96
C ALA A 163 7.25 -86.64 21.88
N GLN A 164 6.55 -87.49 22.64
CA GLN A 164 6.56 -88.96 22.47
C GLN A 164 5.94 -89.71 23.67
N ILE A 165 5.26 -90.84 23.39
CA ILE A 165 5.11 -92.05 24.25
C ILE A 165 4.27 -91.83 25.55
N GLU A 166 3.41 -92.70 26.08
CA GLU A 166 2.82 -94.04 25.84
C GLU A 166 1.36 -93.95 26.38
N LYS A 167 0.34 -94.77 26.07
CA LYS A 167 0.21 -96.03 25.29
C LYS A 167 -0.90 -95.86 24.24
#